data_AF-A0A8T5U146-F1
#
_entry.id   AF-A0A8T5U146-F1
#
_cell.length_a   1.000
_cell.length_b   1.000
_cell.length_c   1.000
_cell.angle_alpha   90.00
_cell.angle_beta   90.00
_cell.angle_gamma   90.00
#
_symmetry.space_group_name_H-M   'P 1'
#
loop_
_entity.id
_entity.type
_entity.pdbx_description
1 polymer ?
#
loop_
_entity_poly.entity_id
_entity_poly.type
_entity_poly.pdbx_seq_one_letter_code
_entity_poly.pdbx_strand_id
1 'polypeptide(L)' 'MNTFEHVKFLKKLFKHLGLAEERIQQYFCSAAEVEKFIKSVEDITHKVELLPPLQK' A
#
# COMPACT_ATOMS: atom_id res chain seq x y z
N MET A 1 -1.60 -16.38 7.70
CA MET A 1 -0.47 -15.80 6.94
C MET A 1 -0.07 -14.49 7.62
N ASN A 2 1.16 -14.37 8.11
CA ASN A 2 1.60 -13.28 9.01
C ASN A 2 1.71 -11.90 8.31
N THR A 3 1.57 -11.84 6.99
CA THR A 3 1.73 -10.62 6.18
C THR A 3 0.66 -9.56 6.46
N PHE A 4 -0.59 -9.95 6.77
CA PHE A 4 -1.64 -8.99 7.11
C PHE A 4 -1.32 -8.24 8.41
N GLU A 5 -0.89 -8.95 9.46
CA GLU A 5 -0.52 -8.32 10.73
C GLU A 5 0.74 -7.45 10.57
N HIS A 6 1.69 -7.85 9.74
CA HIS A 6 2.84 -7.00 9.40
C HIS A 6 2.41 -5.69 8.71
N VAL A 7 1.52 -5.74 7.73
CA VAL A 7 1.03 -4.53 7.03
C VAL A 7 0.24 -3.64 8.00
N LYS A 8 -0.58 -4.23 8.87
CA LYS A 8 -1.31 -3.49 9.90
C LYS A 8 -0.38 -2.80 10.90
N PHE A 9 0.70 -3.46 11.30
CA PHE A 9 1.74 -2.86 12.13
C PHE A 9 2.45 -1.72 11.39
N LEU A 10 2.83 -1.91 10.13
CA LEU A 10 3.50 -0.89 9.32
C LEU A 10 2.64 0.36 9.13
N LYS A 11 1.33 0.21 8.92
CA LYS A 11 0.41 1.36 8.88
C LYS A 11 0.44 2.17 10.18
N LYS A 12 0.38 1.49 11.33
CA LYS A 12 0.52 2.15 12.64
C LYS A 12 1.87 2.84 12.81
N LEU A 13 2.95 2.21 12.35
CA LEU A 13 4.29 2.78 12.39
C LEU A 13 4.38 4.04 11.51
N PHE A 14 3.83 4.01 10.29
CA PHE A 14 3.82 5.17 9.38
C PHE A 14 3.10 6.34 10.03
N LYS A 15 1.92 6.10 10.59
CA LYS A 15 1.20 7.13 11.34
C LYS A 15 2.01 7.69 12.50
N HIS A 16 2.70 6.84 13.26
CA HIS A 16 3.57 7.28 14.36
C HIS A 16 4.74 8.15 13.88
N LEU A 17 5.25 7.90 12.67
CA LEU A 17 6.31 8.67 12.02
C LEU A 17 5.79 9.92 11.28
N GLY A 18 4.50 10.22 11.34
CA GLY A 18 3.90 11.34 10.60
C GLY A 18 3.75 11.10 9.09
N LEU A 19 3.83 9.84 8.66
CA LEU A 19 3.61 9.42 7.28
C LEU A 19 2.16 8.96 7.08
N ALA A 20 1.63 9.22 5.89
CA ALA A 20 0.31 8.72 5.48
C ALA A 20 0.31 7.17 5.43
N GLU A 21 -0.70 6.55 6.04
CA GLU A 21 -0.85 5.08 6.08
C GLU A 21 -1.14 4.49 4.69
N GLU A 22 -1.70 5.31 3.81
CA GLU A 22 -2.10 5.00 2.42
C GLU A 22 -0.89 4.72 1.51
N ARG A 23 0.33 5.01 1.97
CA ARG A 23 1.57 4.68 1.25
C ARG A 23 1.86 3.18 1.18
N ILE A 24 1.22 2.37 2.02
CA ILE A 24 1.35 0.92 1.99
C ILE A 24 -0.02 0.26 1.87
N GLN A 25 -0.12 -0.71 0.96
CA GLN A 25 -1.33 -1.47 0.76
C GLN A 25 -1.01 -2.93 0.45
N GLN A 26 -1.89 -3.83 0.90
CA GLN A 26 -1.84 -5.24 0.57
C GLN A 26 -2.96 -5.57 -0.41
N TYR A 27 -2.59 -6.16 -1.54
CA TYR A 27 -3.52 -6.70 -2.52
C TYR A 27 -3.37 -8.22 -2.58
N PHE A 28 -4.49 -8.92 -2.76
CA PHE A 28 -4.51 -10.37 -2.93
C PHE A 28 -4.78 -10.69 -4.40
N CYS A 29 -3.76 -11.17 -5.11
CA CYS A 29 -3.88 -11.67 -6.47
C CYS A 29 -3.36 -13.09 -6.54
N SER A 30 -4.13 -13.98 -7.16
CA SER A 30 -3.65 -15.27 -7.63
C SER A 30 -2.93 -15.11 -8.97
N ALA A 31 -2.16 -16.13 -9.37
CA ALA A 31 -1.41 -16.11 -10.63
C ALA A 31 -2.29 -15.96 -11.88
N ALA A 32 -3.58 -16.31 -11.80
CA ALA A 32 -4.53 -16.21 -12.91
C ALA A 32 -5.21 -14.83 -13.00
N GLU A 33 -5.11 -13.98 -11.97
CA GLU A 33 -5.83 -12.70 -11.89
C GLU A 33 -4.99 -11.52 -12.42
N VAL A 34 -4.56 -11.58 -13.69
CA VAL A 34 -3.71 -10.55 -14.31
C VAL A 34 -4.37 -9.16 -14.29
N GLU A 35 -5.65 -9.07 -14.65
CA GLU A 35 -6.38 -7.79 -14.62
C GLU A 35 -6.46 -7.18 -13.22
N LYS A 36 -6.59 -8.02 -12.19
CA LYS A 36 -6.64 -7.59 -10.80
C LYS A 36 -5.27 -7.07 -10.34
N PHE A 37 -4.19 -7.70 -10.80
CA PHE A 37 -2.85 -7.20 -10.57
C PHE A 37 -2.66 -5.81 -11.19
N ILE A 38 -3.03 -5.64 -12.47
CA ILE A 38 -2.92 -4.35 -13.17
C ILE A 38 -3.70 -3.27 -12.42
N LYS A 39 -4.98 -3.52 -12.09
CA LYS A 39 -5.83 -2.59 -11.32
C LYS A 39 -5.25 -2.27 -9.94
N SER A 40 -4.60 -3.24 -9.29
CA SER A 40 -3.96 -3.03 -7.98
C SER A 40 -2.76 -2.10 -8.08
N VAL A 41 -1.95 -2.23 -9.14
CA VAL A 41 -0.81 -1.34 -9.41
C VAL A 41 -1.29 0.07 -9.77
N GLU A 42 -2.33 0.19 -10.59
CA GLU A 42 -2.93 1.48 -10.94
C GLU A 42 -3.50 2.20 -9.69
N ASP A 43 -4.22 1.47 -8.84
CA ASP A 43 -4.80 2.01 -7.60
C ASP A 43 -3.75 2.56 -6.63
N ILE A 44 -2.67 1.81 -6.36
CA ILE A 44 -1.63 2.30 -5.45
C ILE A 44 -0.84 3.46 -6.07
N THR A 45 -0.60 3.44 -7.38
CA THR A 45 0.09 4.52 -8.09
C THR A 45 -0.68 5.82 -7.95
N HIS A 46 -1.99 5.78 -8.24
CA HIS A 46 -2.84 6.96 -8.13
C HIS A 46 -2.92 7.49 -6.69
N LYS A 47 -3.01 6.59 -5.69
CA LYS A 47 -3.01 6.99 -4.28
C LYS A 47 -1.71 7.66 -3.88
N VAL A 48 -0.56 7.14 -4.31
CA VAL A 48 0.75 7.72 -3.98
C VAL A 48 0.95 9.08 -4.64
N GLU A 49 0.46 9.28 -5.87
CA GLU A 49 0.51 10.57 -6.57
C GLU A 49 -0.27 11.68 -5.85
N LEU A 50 -1.36 11.33 -5.16
CA LEU A 50 -2.16 12.28 -4.39
C LEU A 50 -1.55 12.63 -3.02
N LEU A 51 -0.55 11.88 -2.57
CA LEU A 51 0.10 12.13 -1.29
C LEU A 51 1.23 13.14 -1.45
N PRO A 52 1.51 13.96 -0.43
CA PRO A 52 2.66 14.86 -0.47
C PRO A 52 3.94 14.07 -0.72
N PRO A 53 4.98 14.63 -1.36
CA PRO A 53 6.25 13.92 -1.52
C PRO A 53 6.88 13.63 -0.15
N LEU A 54 7.60 12.51 -0.04
CA LEU A 54 8.45 12.26 1.13
C LEU A 54 9.60 13.27 1.13
N GLN A 55 9.95 13.78 2.31
CA GLN A 55 11.14 14.61 2.47
C GLN A 55 12.38 13.76 2.18
N LYS A 56 13.34 14.32 1.44
CA LYS A 56 14.59 13.66 1.05
C LYS A 56 15.57 13.54 2.22
#